data_AF-A0A2E4PKH5-F1
#
_entry.id   AF-A0A2E4PKH5-F1
#
_cell.length_a   1.000
_cell.length_b   1.000
_cell.length_c   1.000
_cell.angle_alpha   90.00
_cell.angle_beta   90.00
_cell.angle_gamma   90.00
#
_symmetry.space_group_name_H-M   'P 1'
#
loop_
_entity.id
_entity.type
_entity.pdbx_description
1 polymer ?
#
loop_
_entity_poly.entity_id
_entity_poly.type
_entity_poly.pdbx_seq_one_letter_code
_entity_poly.pdbx_strand_id
1 'polypeptide(L)'
;MNILIILTVLFLVFIYFLRKISVKYFKIILLSSLVFYLIPILVVKYDDYILEKKMKKFDLNNDGFYSKDERNYEFEKLEHELISDSGTNIFIIFGYSLCLAYSLAVVLIYSLLNFLKIKITS
;
A
#
# COMPACT_ATOMS: atom_id res chain seq x y z
N MET A 1 -0.22 -4.35 -13.23
CA MET A 1 0.01 -5.80 -12.98
C MET A 1 1.39 -6.10 -12.37
N ASN A 2 2.46 -5.41 -12.79
CA ASN A 2 3.84 -5.70 -12.35
C ASN A 2 4.12 -5.45 -10.85
N ILE A 3 3.45 -4.46 -10.23
CA ILE A 3 3.68 -4.10 -8.82
C ILE A 3 3.24 -5.22 -7.86
N LEU A 4 2.13 -5.90 -8.17
CA LEU A 4 1.63 -7.02 -7.34
C LEU A 4 2.60 -8.22 -7.35
N ILE A 5 3.25 -8.47 -8.49
CA ILE A 5 4.25 -9.54 -8.64
C ILE A 5 5.53 -9.20 -7.84
N ILE A 6 5.96 -7.94 -7.88
CA ILE A 6 7.12 -7.49 -7.10
C ILE A 6 6.82 -7.60 -5.59
N LEU A 7 5.60 -7.22 -5.18
CA LEU A 7 5.17 -7.25 -3.79
C LEU A 7 5.06 -8.68 -3.25
N THR A 8 4.52 -9.61 -4.04
CA THR A 8 4.46 -11.06 -3.72
C THR A 8 5.86 -11.64 -3.50
N VAL A 9 6.80 -11.37 -4.42
CA VAL A 9 8.19 -11.86 -4.32
C VAL A 9 8.89 -11.28 -3.09
N LEU A 10 8.75 -9.97 -2.86
CA LEU A 10 9.32 -9.32 -1.67
C LEU A 10 8.81 -9.97 -0.37
N PHE A 11 7.53 -10.36 -0.35
CA PHE A 11 6.95 -11.04 0.80
C PHE A 11 7.53 -12.41 1.06
N LEU A 12 7.71 -13.21 0.01
CA LEU A 12 8.27 -14.55 0.14
C LEU A 12 9.70 -14.48 0.68
N VAL A 13 10.50 -13.51 0.20
CA VAL A 13 11.83 -13.22 0.72
C VAL A 13 11.76 -12.79 2.19
N PHE A 14 10.83 -11.90 2.56
CA PHE A 14 10.65 -11.44 3.93
C PHE A 14 10.25 -12.59 4.88
N ILE A 15 9.32 -13.45 4.47
CA ILE A 15 8.91 -14.65 5.22
C ILE A 15 10.09 -15.60 5.39
N TYR A 16 10.88 -15.83 4.34
CA TYR A 16 12.08 -16.65 4.40
C TYR A 16 13.08 -16.14 5.43
N PHE A 17 13.38 -14.83 5.43
CA PHE A 17 14.25 -14.20 6.43
C PHE A 17 13.70 -14.32 7.85
N LEU A 18 12.42 -14.05 8.06
CA LEU A 18 11.80 -14.16 9.39
C LEU A 18 11.78 -15.59 9.91
N ARG A 19 11.66 -16.59 9.02
CA ARG A 19 11.71 -17.99 9.40
C ARG A 19 13.12 -18.42 9.81
N LYS A 20 14.17 -17.85 9.20
CA LYS A 20 15.57 -18.05 9.62
C LYS A 20 15.81 -17.59 11.06
N ILE A 21 15.10 -16.56 11.53
CA ILE A 21 15.18 -16.02 12.89
C ILE A 21 14.27 -16.78 13.87
N SER A 22 13.69 -17.91 13.46
CA SER A 22 12.84 -18.79 14.29
C SER A 22 11.60 -18.10 14.89
N VAL A 23 11.10 -17.06 14.20
CA VAL A 23 9.87 -16.36 14.62
C VAL A 23 8.66 -17.28 14.44
N LYS A 24 7.74 -17.28 15.41
CA LYS A 24 6.47 -18.03 15.34
C LYS A 24 5.63 -17.52 14.16
N TYR A 25 4.97 -18.42 13.43
CA TYR A 25 4.14 -18.08 12.27
C TYR A 25 3.09 -16.99 12.55
N PHE A 26 2.50 -17.00 13.74
CA PHE A 26 1.54 -15.95 14.16
C PHE A 26 2.15 -14.54 14.13
N LYS A 27 3.37 -14.37 14.63
CA LYS A 27 4.07 -13.07 14.61
C LYS A 27 4.47 -12.67 13.18
N ILE A 28 4.83 -13.65 12.35
CA ILE A 28 5.13 -13.41 10.93
C ILE A 28 3.88 -12.84 10.25
N ILE A 29 2.74 -13.52 10.38
CA ILE A 29 1.46 -13.09 9.77
C ILE A 29 1.08 -11.67 10.21
N LEU A 30 1.14 -11.39 11.52
CA LEU A 30 0.76 -10.06 12.04
C LEU A 30 1.69 -8.95 11.57
N LEU A 31 3.01 -9.16 11.63
CA LEU A 31 3.98 -8.16 11.21
C LEU A 31 3.86 -7.90 9.70
N SER A 32 3.68 -8.98 8.94
CA SER A 32 3.68 -8.95 7.50
C SER A 32 2.38 -8.35 6.94
N SER A 33 1.23 -8.64 7.57
CA SER A 33 -0.05 -7.99 7.25
C SER A 33 -0.04 -6.50 7.60
N LEU A 34 0.59 -6.13 8.72
CA LEU A 34 0.71 -4.73 9.13
C LEU A 34 1.58 -3.95 8.14
N VAL A 35 2.75 -4.46 7.78
CA VAL A 35 3.65 -3.79 6.81
C VAL A 35 2.95 -3.60 5.47
N PHE A 36 2.24 -4.62 4.99
CA PHE A 36 1.50 -4.50 3.73
C PHE A 36 0.29 -3.60 3.75
N TYR A 37 -0.33 -3.43 4.91
CA TYR A 37 -1.38 -2.45 5.07
C TYR A 37 -0.80 -1.03 5.12
N LEU A 38 0.33 -0.83 5.81
CA LEU A 38 0.94 0.49 5.99
C LEU A 38 1.59 1.04 4.73
N ILE A 39 2.24 0.21 3.91
CA ILE A 39 2.95 0.69 2.70
C ILE A 39 2.01 1.45 1.74
N PRO A 40 0.85 0.90 1.30
CA PRO A 40 -0.07 1.62 0.43
C PRO A 40 -0.62 2.89 1.06
N ILE A 41 -0.92 2.88 2.38
CA ILE A 41 -1.39 4.08 3.09
C ILE A 41 -0.33 5.19 3.07
N LEU A 42 0.94 4.84 3.26
CA LEU A 42 2.05 5.79 3.20
C LEU A 42 2.23 6.35 1.79
N VAL A 43 2.09 5.51 0.77
CA VAL A 43 2.14 5.95 -0.64
C VAL A 43 1.01 6.93 -0.94
N VAL A 44 -0.22 6.59 -0.58
CA VAL A 44 -1.39 7.46 -0.73
C VAL A 44 -1.17 8.81 -0.04
N LYS A 45 -0.78 8.80 1.24
CA LYS A 45 -0.54 10.05 1.99
C LYS A 45 0.57 10.90 1.36
N TYR A 46 1.57 10.26 0.76
CA TYR A 46 2.63 10.96 0.05
C TYR A 46 2.12 11.58 -1.25
N ASP A 47 1.30 10.86 -2.01
CA ASP A 47 0.69 11.37 -3.23
C ASP A 47 -0.26 12.53 -2.94
N ASP A 48 -1.09 12.42 -1.90
CA ASP A 48 -1.95 13.51 -1.39
C ASP A 48 -1.12 14.75 -1.05
N TYR A 49 0.00 14.58 -0.33
CA TYR A 49 0.90 15.67 0.03
C TYR A 49 1.52 16.35 -1.20
N ILE A 50 1.94 15.57 -2.19
CA ILE A 50 2.50 16.09 -3.45
C ILE A 50 1.41 16.82 -4.25
N LEU A 51 0.19 16.30 -4.27
CA LEU A 51 -0.95 16.89 -4.96
C LEU A 51 -1.36 18.21 -4.31
N GLU A 52 -1.50 18.26 -2.98
CA GLU A 52 -1.76 19.48 -2.22
C GLU A 52 -0.66 20.53 -2.47
N LYS A 53 0.61 20.11 -2.50
CA LYS A 53 1.74 21.00 -2.81
C LYS A 53 1.68 21.54 -4.24
N LYS A 54 1.17 20.78 -5.21
CA LYS A 54 0.95 21.27 -6.59
C LYS A 54 -0.20 22.28 -6.62
N MET A 55 -1.30 22.00 -5.92
CA MET A 55 -2.46 22.89 -5.84
C MET A 55 -2.10 24.24 -5.19
N LYS A 56 -1.25 24.24 -4.14
CA LYS A 56 -0.74 25.48 -3.52
C LYS A 56 0.01 26.43 -4.46
N LYS A 57 0.47 25.96 -5.63
CA LYS A 57 1.10 26.85 -6.62
C LYS A 57 0.10 27.75 -7.33
N PHE A 58 -1.18 27.39 -7.30
CA PHE A 58 -2.27 28.15 -7.91
C PHE A 58 -2.87 29.17 -6.94
N ASP A 59 -2.59 29.07 -5.65
CA ASP A 59 -2.88 30.11 -4.66
C ASP A 59 -1.86 31.26 -4.85
N LEU A 60 -2.20 32.23 -5.70
CA LEU A 60 -1.28 33.31 -6.09
C LEU A 60 -1.26 34.41 -5.04
N ASN A 61 -2.35 34.57 -4.29
CA ASN A 61 -2.52 35.58 -3.26
C ASN A 61 -2.17 35.09 -1.84
N ASN A 62 -1.88 33.79 -1.66
CA ASN A 62 -1.57 33.12 -0.40
C ASN A 62 -2.66 33.30 0.66
N ASP A 63 -3.92 33.44 0.25
CA ASP A 63 -5.05 33.59 1.18
C ASP A 63 -5.62 32.25 1.67
N GLY A 64 -5.12 31.14 1.12
CA GLY A 64 -5.57 29.78 1.45
C GLY A 64 -6.87 29.36 0.77
N PHE A 65 -7.43 30.20 -0.09
CA PHE A 65 -8.59 29.94 -0.92
C PHE A 65 -8.21 30.01 -2.41
N TYR A 66 -9.05 29.43 -3.26
CA TYR A 66 -8.85 29.46 -4.72
C TYR A 66 -9.97 30.26 -5.37
N SER A 67 -9.62 31.47 -5.81
CA SER A 67 -10.49 32.39 -6.53
C SER A 67 -10.82 31.87 -7.92
N LYS A 68 -11.91 32.36 -8.54
CA LYS A 68 -12.30 31.94 -9.90
C LYS A 68 -11.19 32.17 -10.93
N ASP A 69 -10.41 33.23 -10.75
CA ASP A 69 -9.32 33.60 -11.67
C ASP A 69 -8.07 32.73 -11.49
N GLU A 70 -7.96 32.02 -10.35
CA GLU A 70 -6.87 31.09 -10.03
C GLU A 70 -7.19 29.65 -10.45
N ARG A 71 -8.48 29.32 -10.61
CA ARG A 71 -8.94 28.03 -11.11
C ARG A 71 -8.86 27.98 -12.63
N ASN A 72 -7.74 27.45 -13.11
CA ASN A 72 -7.58 27.12 -14.53
C ASN A 72 -7.87 25.63 -14.78
N TYR A 73 -7.80 25.22 -16.06
CA TYR A 73 -8.01 23.84 -16.47
C TYR A 73 -7.06 22.84 -15.78
N GLU A 74 -5.83 23.24 -15.48
CA GLU A 74 -4.87 22.38 -14.76
C GLU A 74 -5.29 22.19 -13.30
N PHE A 75 -5.79 23.22 -12.64
CA PHE A 75 -6.32 23.15 -11.29
C PHE A 75 -7.53 22.22 -11.21
N GLU A 76 -8.51 22.37 -12.11
CA GLU A 76 -9.71 21.52 -12.12
C GLU A 76 -9.36 20.05 -12.33
N LYS A 77 -8.33 19.76 -13.14
CA LYS A 77 -7.84 18.40 -13.34
C LYS A 77 -7.25 17.80 -12.06
N LEU A 78 -6.45 18.58 -11.31
CA LEU A 78 -5.88 18.15 -10.03
C LEU A 78 -6.95 17.98 -8.95
N GLU A 79 -7.95 18.87 -8.91
CA GLU A 79 -9.10 18.78 -8.01
C GLU A 79 -9.92 17.52 -8.29
N HIS A 80 -10.18 17.22 -9.56
CA HIS A 80 -10.89 16.00 -9.94
C HIS A 80 -10.10 14.74 -9.59
N GLU A 81 -8.77 14.74 -9.75
CA GLU A 81 -7.90 13.63 -9.37
C GLU A 81 -8.01 13.34 -7.86
N LEU A 82 -8.01 14.40 -7.03
CA LEU A 82 -8.16 14.31 -5.56
C LEU A 82 -9.53 13.77 -5.13
N ILE A 83 -10.62 14.17 -5.80
CA ILE A 83 -11.99 13.75 -5.45
C ILE A 83 -12.29 12.32 -5.94
N SER A 84 -11.67 11.90 -7.05
CA SER A 84 -11.99 10.60 -7.68
C SER A 84 -11.47 9.38 -6.93
N ASP A 85 -10.67 9.56 -5.87
CA ASP A 85 -9.92 8.48 -5.21
C ASP A 85 -10.76 7.62 -4.22
N SER A 86 -11.91 7.14 -4.71
CA SER A 86 -12.84 6.27 -3.98
C SER A 86 -12.25 4.91 -3.60
N GLY A 87 -11.32 4.38 -4.40
CA GLY A 87 -10.68 3.08 -4.16
C GLY A 87 -9.78 3.07 -2.92
N THR A 88 -9.06 4.17 -2.70
CA THR A 88 -8.22 4.39 -1.52
C THR A 88 -9.03 4.39 -0.23
N ASN A 89 -10.17 5.08 -0.19
CA ASN A 89 -11.04 5.11 1.00
C ASN A 89 -11.55 3.73 1.39
N ILE A 90 -11.92 2.90 0.41
CA ILE A 90 -12.32 1.51 0.65
C ILE A 90 -11.13 0.71 1.20
N PHE A 91 -9.92 0.90 0.66
CA PHE A 91 -8.71 0.25 1.14
C PHE A 91 -8.33 0.69 2.56
N ILE A 92 -8.54 1.94 2.95
CA ILE A 92 -8.27 2.38 4.33
C ILE A 92 -9.20 1.66 5.33
N ILE A 93 -10.47 1.43 4.97
CA ILE A 93 -11.44 0.80 5.87
C ILE A 93 -11.25 -0.74 5.90
N PHE A 94 -11.12 -1.36 4.73
CA PHE A 94 -11.14 -2.84 4.60
C PHE A 94 -9.77 -3.45 4.28
N GLY A 95 -8.77 -2.65 3.94
CA GLY A 95 -7.48 -3.10 3.45
C GLY A 95 -6.72 -3.93 4.46
N TYR A 96 -6.81 -3.63 5.76
CA TYR A 96 -6.13 -4.46 6.76
C TYR A 96 -6.65 -5.90 6.78
N SER A 97 -7.97 -6.09 6.72
CA SER A 97 -8.60 -7.41 6.65
C SER A 97 -8.18 -8.17 5.39
N LEU A 98 -8.08 -7.48 4.24
CA LEU A 98 -7.59 -8.05 2.99
C LEU A 98 -6.10 -8.44 3.09
N CYS A 99 -5.25 -7.57 3.64
CA CYS A 99 -3.82 -7.84 3.84
C CYS A 99 -3.61 -9.01 4.82
N LEU A 100 -4.44 -9.13 5.84
CA LEU A 100 -4.40 -10.24 6.79
C LEU A 100 -4.81 -11.57 6.13
N ALA A 101 -5.91 -11.58 5.38
CA ALA A 101 -6.35 -12.76 4.62
C ALA A 101 -5.28 -13.20 3.61
N TYR A 102 -4.68 -12.24 2.91
CA TYR A 102 -3.58 -12.48 1.98
C TYR A 102 -2.35 -13.07 2.70
N SER A 103 -1.95 -12.50 3.84
CA SER A 103 -0.81 -12.97 4.63
C SER A 103 -1.01 -14.40 5.16
N LEU A 104 -2.24 -14.72 5.57
CA LEU A 104 -2.63 -16.09 5.92
C LEU A 104 -2.48 -17.04 4.74
N ALA A 105 -2.99 -16.67 3.55
CA ALA A 105 -2.90 -17.50 2.36
C ALA A 105 -1.44 -17.82 1.99
N VAL A 106 -0.54 -16.82 2.02
CA VAL A 106 0.88 -17.05 1.70
C VAL A 106 1.55 -17.97 2.72
N VAL A 107 1.29 -17.78 4.02
CA VAL A 107 1.87 -18.66 5.06
C VAL A 107 1.32 -20.07 4.95
N LEU A 108 0.04 -20.25 4.61
CA LEU A 108 -0.54 -21.57 4.34
C LEU A 108 0.12 -22.25 3.14
N ILE A 109 0.33 -21.53 2.03
CA ILE A 109 1.04 -22.07 0.86
C ILE A 109 2.47 -22.47 1.25
N TYR A 110 3.20 -21.61 1.94
CA TYR A 110 4.56 -21.92 2.40
C TYR A 110 4.59 -23.15 3.32
N SER A 111 3.63 -23.25 4.25
CA SER A 111 3.49 -24.41 5.14
C SER A 111 3.19 -25.70 4.37
N LEU A 112 2.30 -25.64 3.37
CA LEU A 112 1.98 -26.77 2.48
C LEU A 112 3.18 -27.22 1.66
N LEU A 113 3.94 -26.28 1.07
CA LEU A 113 5.16 -26.59 0.32
C LEU A 113 6.21 -27.29 1.20
N ASN A 114 6.39 -26.82 2.44
CA ASN A 114 7.27 -27.45 3.42
C ASN A 114 6.75 -28.84 3.86
N PHE A 115 5.44 -28.99 4.09
CA PHE A 115 4.83 -30.27 4.47
C PHE A 115 4.98 -31.33 3.38
N LEU A 116 4.78 -30.94 2.12
CA LEU A 116 4.95 -31.82 0.96
C LEU A 116 6.41 -32.22 0.72
N LYS A 117 7.36 -31.80 1.59
CA LYS A 117 8.81 -31.97 1.41
C LYS A 117 9.26 -31.61 0.00
N ILE A 118 8.61 -30.62 -0.61
CA ILE A 118 9.19 -29.96 -1.77
C ILE A 118 10.39 -29.24 -1.20
N LYS A 119 11.55 -29.90 -1.24
CA LYS A 119 12.86 -29.30 -1.05
C LYS A 119 12.99 -28.27 -2.16
N ILE A 120 12.46 -27.07 -1.94
CA ILE A 120 12.96 -25.89 -2.62
C ILE A 120 14.42 -25.85 -2.16
N THR A 121 15.28 -26.28 -3.06
CA THR A 121 16.61 -26.77 -2.72
C THR A 121 17.46 -25.57 -2.31
N SER A 122 18.03 -25.69 -1.10
CA SER A 122 19.07 -24.89 -0.42
C SER A 122 19.31 -23.45 -0.87
#